data_AF-A0A9W9PYJ5-F1
#
_entry.id   AF-A0A9W9PYJ5-F1
#
_cell.length_a   1.000
_cell.length_b   1.000
_cell.length_c   1.000
_cell.angle_alpha   90.00
_cell.angle_beta   90.00
_cell.angle_gamma   90.00
#
_symmetry.space_group_name_H-M   'P 1'
#
loop_
_entity.id
_entity.type
_entity.pdbx_description
1 polymer ?
#
loop_
_entity_poly.entity_id
_entity_poly.type
_entity_poly.pdbx_seq_one_letter_code
_entity_poly.pdbx_strand_id
1 'polypeptide(L)'
;MLRYQQSLSQPSRNSIATARHVSEVTPFMKRAGIHIHLEGLEVKDLGPSYRMPRQDQEPLLFTICESVCRVLEAAMAVLVHDQNLEVRQLSRRNAWLLSTFTRGETSQDPISSLQNEQSRQRYITTWQQLVCYWERVVEQQQLRDNLFQPSPRQLEIWVEVTETASEIVGLTTSELDSPEEKALYARLDQTVLQFSLAIIQHPVPRRKFVSVLVSYATVRFWSPTQGAWCALGNYTSILSQLIYDCQMVILASVLAETVEGRDAEMSAIIIAIRDEWLLNDTDGPLSELLENRLLGFRISQTEVPPAQIRWHADGQTLVWSDVIFHLSDIREIIF
;
A
#
# COMPACT_ATOMS: atom_id res chain seq x y z
N MET A 1 -21.31 -43.12 -10.72
CA MET A 1 -21.86 -41.76 -10.50
C MET A 1 -22.17 -41.55 -9.00
N LEU A 2 -21.20 -41.77 -8.09
CA LEU A 2 -21.41 -41.69 -6.62
C LEU A 2 -20.09 -41.53 -5.81
N ARG A 3 -19.00 -41.06 -6.42
CA ARG A 3 -17.68 -40.87 -5.76
C ARG A 3 -17.09 -39.46 -5.93
N TYR A 4 -17.92 -38.47 -6.27
CA TYR A 4 -17.47 -37.08 -6.51
C TYR A 4 -18.32 -36.06 -5.74
N GLN A 5 -18.75 -36.42 -4.52
CA GLN A 5 -19.49 -35.52 -3.62
C GLN A 5 -18.95 -35.51 -2.19
N GLN A 6 -17.71 -35.98 -1.98
CA GLN A 6 -17.03 -35.86 -0.70
C GLN A 6 -15.67 -35.16 -0.88
N SER A 7 -15.66 -33.96 -1.46
CA SER A 7 -14.62 -32.98 -1.14
C SER A 7 -15.14 -32.12 0.01
N LEU A 8 -15.02 -32.72 1.20
CA LEU A 8 -14.70 -32.07 2.47
C LEU A 8 -15.15 -30.62 2.58
N SER A 9 -16.25 -30.42 3.30
CA SER A 9 -16.42 -29.32 4.23
C SER A 9 -15.09 -29.07 4.97
N GLN A 10 -14.26 -28.17 4.44
CA GLN A 10 -13.11 -27.67 5.17
C GLN A 10 -13.67 -26.97 6.41
N PRO A 11 -13.20 -27.30 7.63
CA PRO A 11 -13.51 -26.49 8.78
C PRO A 11 -13.12 -25.05 8.43
N SER A 12 -13.99 -24.09 8.71
CA SER A 12 -13.68 -22.66 8.60
C SER A 12 -12.32 -22.45 9.27
N ARG A 13 -11.26 -22.30 8.46
CA ARG A 13 -9.93 -22.07 9.00
C ARG A 13 -9.96 -20.66 9.55
N ASN A 14 -10.21 -20.56 10.85
CA ASN A 14 -10.28 -19.27 11.56
C ASN A 14 -8.93 -18.53 11.50
N SER A 15 -7.83 -19.24 11.22
CA SER A 15 -6.49 -18.69 11.01
C SER A 15 -5.91 -19.05 9.65
N ILE A 16 -5.01 -18.20 9.17
CA ILE A 16 -4.18 -18.47 7.99
C ILE A 16 -3.29 -19.66 8.34
N ALA A 17 -3.65 -20.82 7.80
CA ALA A 17 -2.93 -22.05 8.05
C ALA A 17 -1.56 -22.05 7.36
N THR A 18 -0.59 -22.68 8.02
CA THR A 18 0.63 -23.16 7.37
C THR A 18 0.24 -23.97 6.15
N ALA A 19 0.77 -23.59 4.99
CA ALA A 19 0.49 -24.30 3.75
C ALA A 19 0.90 -25.77 3.89
N ARG A 20 -0.04 -26.68 3.65
CA ARG A 20 0.18 -28.12 3.81
C ARG A 20 0.66 -28.78 2.52
N HIS A 21 0.42 -28.12 1.39
CA HIS A 21 0.84 -28.59 0.07
C HIS A 21 1.54 -27.48 -0.71
N VAL A 22 2.52 -27.85 -1.54
CA VAL A 22 3.41 -26.89 -2.24
C VAL A 22 2.66 -25.93 -3.18
N SER A 23 1.46 -26.33 -3.61
CA SER A 23 0.56 -25.59 -4.51
C SER A 23 -0.33 -24.59 -3.78
N GLU A 24 -0.43 -24.64 -2.45
CA GLU A 24 -1.19 -23.67 -1.64
C GLU A 24 -0.42 -22.34 -1.49
N VAL A 25 0.88 -22.34 -1.75
CA VAL A 25 1.74 -21.15 -1.77
C VAL A 25 2.25 -20.92 -3.18
N THR A 26 1.80 -19.84 -3.81
CA THR A 26 2.28 -19.47 -5.15
C THR A 26 3.77 -19.11 -5.11
N PRO A 27 4.51 -19.25 -6.23
CA PRO A 27 5.90 -18.79 -6.32
C PRO A 27 6.07 -17.33 -5.89
N PHE A 28 5.07 -16.50 -6.19
CA PHE A 28 5.00 -15.12 -5.72
C PHE A 28 4.99 -15.02 -4.19
N MET A 29 4.06 -15.71 -3.52
CA MET A 29 3.95 -15.69 -2.06
C MET A 29 5.21 -16.21 -1.37
N LYS A 30 5.92 -17.17 -1.99
CA LYS A 30 7.22 -17.66 -1.50
C LYS A 30 8.28 -16.58 -1.56
N ARG A 31 8.45 -15.97 -2.73
CA ARG A 31 9.45 -14.91 -2.98
C ARG A 31 9.18 -13.65 -2.15
N ALA A 32 7.91 -13.24 -2.07
CA ALA A 32 7.49 -12.08 -1.30
C ALA A 32 7.44 -12.34 0.21
N GLY A 33 7.51 -13.59 0.66
CA GLY A 33 7.48 -13.96 2.09
C GLY A 33 6.11 -13.83 2.76
N ILE A 34 5.05 -13.61 1.97
CA ILE A 34 3.68 -13.33 2.45
C ILE A 34 3.15 -14.46 3.33
N HIS A 35 3.36 -15.70 2.89
CA HIS A 35 2.90 -16.90 3.60
C HIS A 35 3.52 -17.08 4.99
N ILE A 36 4.77 -16.62 5.18
CA ILE A 36 5.47 -16.64 6.49
C ILE A 36 4.95 -15.49 7.35
N HIS A 37 4.83 -14.31 6.74
CA HIS A 37 4.43 -13.12 7.48
C HIS A 37 3.03 -13.24 8.08
N LEU A 38 2.08 -13.77 7.32
CA LEU A 38 0.68 -13.85 7.76
C LEU A 38 0.33 -15.15 8.49
N GLU A 39 1.29 -16.06 8.64
CA GLU A 39 1.07 -17.38 9.25
C GLU A 39 0.47 -17.26 10.66
N GLY A 40 -0.61 -17.98 10.92
CA GLY A 40 -1.24 -18.01 12.24
C GLY A 40 -2.08 -16.78 12.60
N LEU A 41 -2.16 -15.75 11.73
CA LEU A 41 -3.10 -14.66 11.92
C LEU A 41 -4.54 -15.14 11.74
N GLU A 42 -5.45 -14.61 12.55
CA GLU A 42 -6.87 -14.88 12.40
C GLU A 42 -7.45 -14.10 11.22
N VAL A 43 -8.09 -14.83 10.30
CA VAL A 43 -8.62 -14.28 9.04
C VAL A 43 -9.66 -13.19 9.30
N LYS A 44 -10.44 -13.36 10.38
CA LYS A 44 -11.49 -12.42 10.80
C LYS A 44 -10.93 -11.06 11.23
N ASP A 45 -9.67 -10.98 11.64
CA ASP A 45 -9.05 -9.77 12.18
C ASP A 45 -8.32 -8.95 11.11
N LEU A 46 -7.99 -9.56 9.95
CA LEU A 46 -7.30 -8.87 8.86
C LEU A 46 -8.12 -7.74 8.27
N GLY A 47 -9.36 -7.99 7.85
CA GLY A 47 -10.21 -6.94 7.27
C GLY A 47 -10.47 -5.78 8.24
N PRO A 48 -10.87 -6.04 9.49
CA PRO A 48 -10.99 -5.01 10.52
C PRO A 48 -9.71 -4.23 10.80
N SER A 49 -8.52 -4.84 10.67
CA SER A 49 -7.26 -4.13 10.96
C SER A 49 -7.05 -2.89 10.08
N TYR A 50 -7.58 -2.84 8.86
CA TYR A 50 -7.37 -1.69 7.95
C TYR A 50 -8.67 -1.07 7.42
N ARG A 51 -9.85 -1.43 7.96
CA ARG A 51 -11.12 -0.81 7.53
C ARG A 51 -11.13 0.71 7.75
N MET A 52 -11.84 1.48 6.92
CA MET A 52 -12.01 2.91 7.18
C MET A 52 -12.72 3.15 8.53
N PRO A 53 -12.31 4.17 9.31
CA PRO A 53 -12.95 4.53 10.55
C PRO A 53 -14.33 5.11 10.27
N ARG A 54 -15.20 5.10 11.28
CA ARG A 54 -16.48 5.81 11.23
C ARG A 54 -16.45 6.90 12.28
N GLN A 55 -16.94 8.09 11.94
CA GLN A 55 -16.92 9.26 12.82
C GLN A 55 -17.62 9.00 14.17
N ASP A 56 -18.68 8.20 14.17
CA ASP A 56 -19.46 7.85 15.36
C ASP A 56 -18.79 6.82 16.28
N GLN A 57 -17.81 6.06 15.78
CA GLN A 57 -17.17 4.95 16.52
C GLN A 57 -15.70 5.22 16.82
N GLU A 58 -14.99 5.81 15.86
CA GLU A 58 -13.55 6.08 15.89
C GLU A 58 -13.33 7.55 15.47
N PRO A 59 -13.86 8.55 16.22
CA PRO A 59 -13.81 9.96 15.83
C PRO A 59 -12.38 10.46 15.65
N LEU A 60 -11.47 10.06 16.55
CA LEU A 60 -10.05 10.41 16.47
C LEU A 60 -9.41 9.94 15.16
N LEU A 61 -9.55 8.65 14.84
CA LEU A 61 -8.97 8.06 13.63
C LEU A 61 -9.64 8.61 12.36
N PHE A 62 -10.94 8.95 12.43
CA PHE A 62 -11.65 9.64 11.37
C PHE A 62 -11.03 11.00 11.06
N THR A 63 -10.82 11.84 12.08
CA THR A 63 -10.17 13.16 11.94
C THR A 63 -8.74 13.05 11.39
N ILE A 64 -7.97 12.06 11.83
CA ILE A 64 -6.62 11.77 11.29
C ILE A 64 -6.71 11.40 9.80
N CYS A 65 -7.68 10.56 9.41
CA CYS A 65 -7.89 10.19 8.01
C CYS A 65 -8.31 11.38 7.14
N GLU A 66 -9.11 12.31 7.65
CA GLU A 66 -9.42 13.56 6.93
C GLU A 66 -8.17 14.42 6.71
N SER A 67 -7.27 14.47 7.69
CA SER A 67 -5.97 15.13 7.54
C SER A 67 -5.09 14.47 6.47
N VAL A 68 -5.02 13.14 6.45
CA VAL A 68 -4.36 12.39 5.37
C VAL A 68 -4.92 12.78 4.01
N CYS A 69 -6.24 12.90 3.89
CA CYS A 69 -6.90 13.31 2.65
C CYS A 69 -6.44 14.69 2.21
N ARG A 70 -6.52 15.70 3.10
CA ARG A 70 -6.11 17.08 2.80
C ARG A 70 -4.65 17.17 2.35
N VAL A 71 -3.74 16.50 3.06
CA VAL A 71 -2.30 16.50 2.74
C VAL A 71 -2.05 15.92 1.34
N LEU A 72 -2.64 14.76 1.04
CA LEU A 72 -2.44 14.09 -0.25
C LEU A 72 -3.12 14.84 -1.40
N GLU A 73 -4.33 15.39 -1.19
CA GLU A 73 -5.02 16.21 -2.20
C GLU A 73 -4.24 17.48 -2.52
N ALA A 74 -3.69 18.16 -1.50
CA ALA A 74 -2.86 19.34 -1.71
C ALA A 74 -1.62 19.03 -2.56
N ALA A 75 -0.97 17.88 -2.34
CA ALA A 75 0.15 17.43 -3.16
C ALA A 75 -0.27 17.03 -4.59
N MET A 76 -1.41 16.38 -4.74
CA MET A 76 -1.93 16.00 -6.06
C MET A 76 -2.37 17.22 -6.88
N ALA A 77 -2.84 18.28 -6.22
CA ALA A 77 -3.30 19.52 -6.87
C ALA A 77 -2.18 20.18 -7.68
N VAL A 78 -0.92 20.13 -7.22
CA VAL A 78 0.21 20.74 -7.94
C VAL A 78 0.61 19.98 -9.20
N LEU A 79 0.10 18.75 -9.41
CA LEU A 79 0.30 17.98 -10.63
C LEU A 79 -0.68 18.37 -11.75
N VAL A 80 -1.71 19.16 -11.45
CA VAL A 80 -2.69 19.61 -12.42
C VAL A 80 -2.11 20.79 -13.19
N HIS A 81 -1.79 20.56 -14.47
CA HIS A 81 -1.39 21.61 -15.38
C HIS A 81 -2.62 22.26 -16.02
N ASP A 82 -3.26 23.19 -15.30
CA ASP A 82 -4.30 24.06 -15.84
C ASP A 82 -3.81 25.51 -15.78
N GLN A 83 -3.85 26.19 -16.94
CA GLN A 83 -3.44 27.60 -17.06
C GLN A 83 -4.41 28.56 -16.33
N ASN A 84 -5.58 28.09 -15.93
CA ASN A 84 -6.60 28.87 -15.23
C ASN A 84 -6.57 28.71 -13.70
N LEU A 85 -5.76 27.80 -13.17
CA LEU A 85 -5.63 27.60 -11.73
C LEU A 85 -4.44 28.40 -11.21
N GLU A 86 -4.68 29.24 -10.19
CA GLU A 86 -3.63 29.93 -9.41
C GLU A 86 -2.87 28.97 -8.47
N VAL A 87 -2.80 27.68 -8.81
CA VAL A 87 -2.14 26.66 -8.00
C VAL A 87 -0.69 26.51 -8.46
N ARG A 88 0.23 26.42 -7.50
CA ARG A 88 1.63 26.08 -7.75
C ARG A 88 1.73 24.83 -8.63
N GLN A 89 2.46 24.89 -9.74
CA GLN A 89 2.61 23.75 -10.65
C GLN A 89 3.97 23.07 -10.46
N LEU A 90 3.97 21.74 -10.42
CA LEU A 90 5.20 20.96 -10.39
C LEU A 90 5.90 21.01 -11.75
N SER A 91 7.19 21.36 -11.78
CA SER A 91 7.94 21.33 -13.04
C SER A 91 8.03 19.90 -13.61
N ARG A 92 8.06 19.78 -14.94
CA ARG A 92 8.19 18.48 -15.62
C ARG A 92 9.44 17.71 -15.17
N ARG A 93 10.53 18.43 -14.88
CA ARG A 93 11.76 17.85 -14.33
C ARG A 93 11.51 17.20 -12.97
N ASN A 94 10.86 17.91 -12.06
CA ASN A 94 10.56 17.40 -10.72
C ASN A 94 9.58 16.23 -10.77
N ALA A 95 8.61 16.27 -11.69
CA ALA A 95 7.71 15.16 -11.96
C ALA A 95 8.45 13.90 -12.45
N TRP A 96 9.47 14.05 -13.29
CA TRP A 96 10.36 12.96 -13.73
C TRP A 96 11.23 12.42 -12.59
N LEU A 97 11.77 13.30 -11.75
CA LEU A 97 12.58 12.90 -10.60
C LEU A 97 11.76 12.03 -9.63
N LEU A 98 10.52 12.39 -9.34
CA LEU A 98 9.62 11.62 -8.47
C LEU A 98 9.23 10.26 -9.07
N SER A 99 9.10 10.14 -10.39
CA SER A 99 8.75 8.87 -11.06
C SER A 99 9.94 7.96 -11.36
N THR A 100 11.17 8.43 -11.12
CA THR A 100 12.39 7.65 -11.38
C THR A 100 12.77 6.83 -10.15
N PHE A 101 12.74 5.50 -10.30
CA PHE A 101 13.03 4.55 -9.22
C PHE A 101 14.35 3.78 -9.40
N THR A 102 15.06 3.99 -10.50
CA THR A 102 16.36 3.34 -10.75
C THR A 102 17.46 4.38 -10.80
N ARG A 103 18.56 4.13 -10.09
CA ARG A 103 19.72 5.02 -10.07
C ARG A 103 20.33 5.16 -11.46
N GLY A 104 20.60 6.41 -11.85
CA GLY A 104 21.22 6.70 -13.15
C GLY A 104 20.31 6.55 -14.37
N GLU A 105 19.05 6.15 -14.16
CA GLU A 105 18.04 6.12 -15.23
C GLU A 105 17.12 7.32 -15.12
N THR A 106 16.17 7.41 -16.06
CA THR A 106 15.07 8.35 -15.97
C THR A 106 13.81 7.66 -16.43
N SER A 107 12.74 7.80 -15.65
CA SER A 107 11.44 7.24 -16.01
C SER A 107 11.01 7.72 -17.40
N GLN A 108 10.41 6.82 -18.18
CA GLN A 108 9.84 7.18 -19.49
C GLN A 108 8.69 8.18 -19.33
N ASP A 109 7.92 8.04 -18.25
CA ASP A 109 6.75 8.85 -17.97
C ASP A 109 6.93 9.70 -16.70
N PRO A 110 6.58 11.00 -16.73
CA PRO A 110 6.45 11.81 -15.52
C PRO A 110 5.38 11.23 -14.60
N ILE A 111 5.51 11.47 -13.30
CA ILE A 111 4.33 11.40 -12.44
C ILE A 111 3.28 12.41 -12.95
N SER A 112 2.02 11.98 -13.01
CA SER A 112 0.92 12.78 -13.53
C SER A 112 -0.27 12.74 -12.58
N SER A 113 -1.14 13.74 -12.73
CA SER A 113 -2.42 13.76 -12.04
C SER A 113 -3.27 12.57 -12.44
N LEU A 114 -3.98 11.99 -11.46
CA LEU A 114 -4.90 10.90 -11.70
C LEU A 114 -6.10 11.39 -12.53
N GLN A 115 -6.45 10.65 -13.58
CA GLN A 115 -7.42 11.08 -14.59
C GLN A 115 -8.84 11.29 -14.06
N ASN A 116 -9.22 10.61 -12.98
CA ASN A 116 -10.57 10.70 -12.42
C ASN A 116 -10.56 10.72 -10.89
N GLU A 117 -11.59 11.37 -10.35
CA GLU A 117 -11.79 11.54 -8.91
C GLU A 117 -11.88 10.22 -8.16
N GLN A 118 -12.51 9.20 -8.77
CA GLN A 118 -12.63 7.87 -8.17
C GLN A 118 -11.26 7.21 -7.95
N SER A 119 -10.34 7.39 -8.90
CA SER A 119 -8.96 6.89 -8.77
C SER A 119 -8.23 7.68 -7.72
N ARG A 120 -8.38 9.01 -7.67
CA ARG A 120 -7.80 9.84 -6.61
C ARG A 120 -8.23 9.36 -5.23
N GLN A 121 -9.54 9.24 -5.00
CA GLN A 121 -10.08 8.79 -3.73
C GLN A 121 -9.60 7.38 -3.38
N ARG A 122 -9.51 6.47 -4.35
CA ARG A 122 -9.03 5.10 -4.11
C ARG A 122 -7.57 5.06 -3.63
N TYR A 123 -6.72 5.92 -4.18
CA TYR A 123 -5.31 6.01 -3.79
C TYR A 123 -5.22 6.56 -2.36
N ILE A 124 -5.84 7.72 -2.10
CA ILE A 124 -5.92 8.32 -0.76
C ILE A 124 -6.48 7.33 0.27
N THR A 125 -7.56 6.62 -0.07
CA THR A 125 -8.16 5.60 0.81
C THR A 125 -7.15 4.50 1.15
N THR A 126 -6.28 4.11 0.22
CA THR A 126 -5.28 3.08 0.47
C THR A 126 -4.23 3.52 1.50
N TRP A 127 -3.83 4.78 1.49
CA TRP A 127 -2.97 5.36 2.53
C TRP A 127 -3.71 5.57 3.86
N GLN A 128 -4.96 6.03 3.85
CA GLN A 128 -5.79 6.15 5.06
C GLN A 128 -5.93 4.78 5.76
N GLN A 129 -6.17 3.72 4.99
CA GLN A 129 -6.24 2.35 5.49
C GLN A 129 -4.89 1.86 6.08
N LEU A 130 -3.76 2.32 5.55
CA LEU A 130 -2.43 2.08 6.15
C LEU A 130 -2.30 2.76 7.52
N VAL A 131 -2.77 4.00 7.67
CA VAL A 131 -2.77 4.70 8.96
C VAL A 131 -3.72 4.01 9.96
N CYS A 132 -4.88 3.54 9.50
CA CYS A 132 -5.78 2.74 10.34
C CYS A 132 -5.13 1.42 10.80
N TYR A 133 -4.38 0.79 9.90
CA TYR A 133 -3.63 -0.42 10.21
C TYR A 133 -2.56 -0.17 11.26
N TRP A 134 -1.85 0.96 11.20
CA TRP A 134 -0.93 1.36 12.27
C TRP A 134 -1.63 1.44 13.62
N GLU A 135 -2.65 2.28 13.74
CA GLU A 135 -3.39 2.52 14.98
C GLU A 135 -3.90 1.21 15.59
N ARG A 136 -4.50 0.35 14.77
CA ARG A 136 -5.13 -0.87 15.26
C ARG A 136 -4.15 -1.96 15.64
N VAL A 137 -2.98 -2.02 15.00
CA VAL A 137 -1.96 -3.02 15.33
C VAL A 137 -1.08 -2.56 16.49
N VAL A 138 -0.71 -1.28 16.53
CA VAL A 138 0.20 -0.74 17.55
C VAL A 138 -0.55 -0.43 18.84
N GLU A 139 -1.62 0.37 18.76
CA GLU A 139 -2.32 0.86 19.97
C GLU A 139 -3.37 -0.14 20.45
N GLN A 140 -4.14 -0.70 19.53
CA GLN A 140 -5.29 -1.56 19.88
C GLN A 140 -4.96 -3.05 19.96
N GLN A 141 -3.73 -3.45 19.61
CA GLN A 141 -3.27 -4.85 19.61
C GLN A 141 -4.24 -5.82 18.91
N GLN A 142 -4.91 -5.36 17.84
CA GLN A 142 -5.92 -6.15 17.14
C GLN A 142 -5.34 -7.35 16.39
N LEU A 143 -4.04 -7.33 16.11
CA LEU A 143 -3.31 -8.44 15.52
C LEU A 143 -2.18 -8.87 16.46
N ARG A 144 -1.61 -10.05 16.21
CA ARG A 144 -0.50 -10.59 17.02
C ARG A 144 0.61 -9.54 17.20
N ASP A 145 1.23 -9.56 18.36
CA ASP A 145 2.37 -8.72 18.66
C ASP A 145 3.50 -8.91 17.62
N ASN A 146 4.17 -7.81 17.26
CA ASN A 146 5.34 -7.79 16.38
C ASN A 146 5.08 -8.12 14.89
N LEU A 147 3.92 -7.76 14.33
CA LEU A 147 3.76 -7.77 12.86
C LEU A 147 4.71 -6.81 12.16
N PHE A 148 5.05 -5.71 12.82
CA PHE A 148 6.13 -4.83 12.40
C PHE A 148 6.75 -4.22 13.66
N GLN A 149 7.82 -3.46 13.49
CA GLN A 149 8.54 -2.88 14.62
C GLN A 149 8.55 -1.36 14.46
N PRO A 150 7.61 -0.63 15.10
CA PRO A 150 7.63 0.83 15.14
C PRO A 150 9.02 1.38 15.50
N SER A 151 9.49 2.38 14.76
CA SER A 151 10.68 3.13 15.15
C SER A 151 10.35 4.13 16.26
N PRO A 152 11.32 4.52 17.12
CA PRO A 152 11.07 5.54 18.14
C PRO A 152 10.52 6.85 17.57
N ARG A 153 11.02 7.27 16.39
CA ARG A 153 10.54 8.46 15.68
C ARG A 153 9.08 8.31 15.24
N GLN A 154 8.66 7.14 14.77
CA GLN A 154 7.27 6.93 14.37
C GLN A 154 6.33 6.99 15.58
N LEU A 155 6.73 6.40 16.71
CA LEU A 155 5.95 6.44 17.95
C LEU A 155 5.84 7.87 18.49
N GLU A 156 6.94 8.62 18.52
CA GLU A 156 6.96 10.01 18.98
C GLU A 156 6.03 10.91 18.15
N ILE A 157 6.10 10.82 16.82
CA ILE A 157 5.23 11.61 15.95
C ILE A 157 3.77 11.12 16.07
N TRP A 158 3.53 9.82 16.25
CA TRP A 158 2.17 9.29 16.43
C TRP A 158 1.49 9.85 17.68
N VAL A 159 2.23 10.01 18.78
CA VAL A 159 1.72 10.68 19.98
C VAL A 159 1.25 12.10 19.63
N GLU A 160 2.06 12.89 18.92
CA GLU A 160 1.65 14.25 18.52
C GLU A 160 0.43 14.28 17.60
N VAL A 161 0.34 13.33 16.66
CA VAL A 161 -0.83 13.17 15.76
C VAL A 161 -2.10 12.91 16.58
N THR A 162 -2.04 11.97 17.54
CA THR A 162 -3.20 11.60 18.36
C THR A 162 -3.58 12.69 19.37
N GLU A 163 -2.62 13.39 19.95
CA GLU A 163 -2.87 14.56 20.82
C GLU A 163 -3.57 15.68 20.04
N THR A 164 -3.01 16.07 18.89
CA THR A 164 -3.57 17.15 18.07
C THR A 164 -4.98 16.79 17.55
N ALA A 165 -5.18 15.55 17.12
CA ALA A 165 -6.50 15.09 16.69
C ALA A 165 -7.51 15.03 17.86
N SER A 166 -7.05 14.73 19.08
CA SER A 166 -7.91 14.72 20.28
C SER A 166 -8.37 16.14 20.64
N GLU A 167 -7.48 17.14 20.50
CA GLU A 167 -7.83 18.55 20.68
C GLU A 167 -8.92 18.98 19.68
N ILE A 168 -8.80 18.59 18.41
CA ILE A 168 -9.79 18.89 17.37
C ILE A 168 -11.15 18.24 17.66
N VAL A 169 -11.17 16.95 18.06
CA VAL A 169 -12.41 16.26 18.42
C VAL A 169 -13.07 16.88 19.65
N GLY A 170 -12.29 17.48 20.55
CA GLY A 170 -12.76 18.16 21.75
C GLY A 170 -13.33 19.57 21.51
N LEU A 171 -13.21 20.12 20.29
CA LEU A 171 -13.68 21.47 19.98
C LEU A 171 -15.20 21.61 20.20
N THR A 172 -15.57 22.70 20.84
CA THR A 172 -16.96 23.08 21.10
C THR A 172 -17.52 23.88 19.92
N THR A 173 -18.86 23.96 19.82
CA THR A 173 -19.54 24.73 18.75
C THR A 173 -19.13 26.21 18.71
N SER A 174 -18.70 26.79 19.84
CA SER A 174 -18.21 28.17 19.92
C SER A 174 -16.80 28.38 19.38
N GLU A 175 -16.03 27.31 19.16
CA GLU A 175 -14.65 27.35 18.67
C GLU A 175 -14.55 27.09 17.15
N LEU A 176 -15.68 26.77 16.51
CA LEU A 176 -15.79 26.57 15.07
C LEU A 176 -15.53 27.88 14.31
N ASP A 177 -14.84 27.76 13.17
CA ASP A 177 -14.31 28.80 12.30
C ASP A 177 -13.30 29.77 12.93
N SER A 178 -12.80 29.45 14.12
CA SER A 178 -11.79 30.28 14.81
C SER A 178 -10.40 30.19 14.13
N PRO A 179 -9.57 31.24 14.24
CA PRO A 179 -8.17 31.15 13.85
C PRO A 179 -7.42 30.02 14.56
N GLU A 180 -7.77 29.74 15.82
CA GLU A 180 -7.22 28.66 16.62
C GLU A 180 -7.55 27.28 16.03
N GLU A 181 -8.80 27.04 15.63
CA GLU A 181 -9.21 25.80 14.95
C GLU A 181 -8.40 25.60 13.66
N LYS A 182 -8.28 26.64 12.83
CA LYS A 182 -7.51 26.55 11.58
C LYS A 182 -6.04 26.23 11.84
N ALA A 183 -5.46 26.79 12.90
CA ALA A 183 -4.09 26.47 13.31
C ALA A 183 -3.96 25.02 13.80
N LEU A 184 -4.95 24.48 14.52
CA LEU A 184 -4.99 23.08 14.94
C LEU A 184 -5.05 22.12 13.74
N TYR A 185 -5.90 22.38 12.76
CA TYR A 185 -5.95 21.57 11.54
C TYR A 185 -4.65 21.64 10.75
N ALA A 186 -4.03 22.81 10.63
CA ALA A 186 -2.74 22.96 9.97
C ALA A 186 -1.63 22.19 10.71
N ARG A 187 -1.65 22.19 12.05
CA ARG A 187 -0.74 21.38 12.88
C ARG A 187 -0.98 19.88 12.68
N LEU A 188 -2.23 19.44 12.63
CA LEU A 188 -2.56 18.04 12.36
C LEU A 188 -2.05 17.62 10.97
N ASP A 189 -2.28 18.44 9.95
CA ASP A 189 -1.83 18.17 8.59
C ASP A 189 -0.29 18.09 8.51
N GLN A 190 0.42 18.96 9.23
CA GLN A 190 1.88 18.91 9.33
C GLN A 190 2.37 17.64 10.03
N THR A 191 1.78 17.26 11.16
CA THR A 191 2.20 16.09 11.95
C THR A 191 1.86 14.77 11.26
N VAL A 192 0.71 14.69 10.58
CA VAL A 192 0.33 13.55 9.72
C VAL A 192 1.29 13.40 8.53
N LEU A 193 1.73 14.52 7.94
CA LEU A 193 2.76 14.50 6.91
C LEU A 193 4.08 13.97 7.45
N GLN A 194 4.53 14.45 8.61
CA GLN A 194 5.76 13.95 9.26
C GLN A 194 5.67 12.46 9.60
N PHE A 195 4.51 12.01 10.07
CA PHE A 195 4.27 10.59 10.37
C PHE A 195 4.32 9.75 9.10
N SER A 196 3.64 10.19 8.04
CA SER A 196 3.66 9.53 6.73
C SER A 196 5.08 9.45 6.15
N LEU A 197 5.87 10.50 6.32
CA LEU A 197 7.28 10.50 5.93
C LEU A 197 8.10 9.52 6.77
N ALA A 198 7.87 9.45 8.09
CA ALA A 198 8.54 8.50 8.98
C ALA A 198 8.20 7.03 8.66
N ILE A 199 7.01 6.75 8.10
CA ILE A 199 6.67 5.43 7.56
C ILE A 199 7.55 5.05 6.37
N ILE A 200 7.77 6.00 5.45
CA ILE A 200 8.59 5.81 4.25
C ILE A 200 10.08 5.73 4.63
N GLN A 201 10.53 6.57 5.57
CA GLN A 201 11.90 6.67 6.05
C GLN A 201 12.23 5.63 7.13
N HIS A 202 11.88 4.36 6.88
CA HIS A 202 12.14 3.25 7.79
C HIS A 202 13.11 2.24 7.15
N PRO A 203 14.37 2.14 7.63
CA PRO A 203 15.32 1.15 7.13
C PRO A 203 14.84 -0.29 7.25
N VAL A 204 14.97 -1.07 6.17
CA VAL A 204 14.59 -2.49 6.06
C VAL A 204 15.70 -3.39 5.47
N PRO A 205 16.99 -3.29 5.87
CA PRO A 205 18.11 -3.95 5.18
C PRO A 205 18.10 -5.48 5.19
N ARG A 206 17.35 -6.12 6.11
CA ARG A 206 17.35 -7.60 6.29
C ARG A 206 16.00 -8.20 6.64
N ARG A 207 15.11 -7.41 7.22
CA ARG A 207 13.82 -7.87 7.74
C ARG A 207 12.72 -6.96 7.22
N LYS A 208 12.32 -7.14 5.97
CA LYS A 208 11.33 -6.28 5.31
C LYS A 208 10.04 -6.00 6.07
N PHE A 209 9.55 -6.98 6.84
CA PHE A 209 8.33 -6.85 7.62
C PHE A 209 8.47 -5.99 8.89
N VAL A 210 9.66 -5.48 9.23
CA VAL A 210 9.77 -4.47 10.31
C VAL A 210 9.10 -3.16 9.91
N SER A 211 8.92 -2.90 8.61
CA SER A 211 8.19 -1.75 8.11
C SER A 211 6.68 -2.00 8.11
N VAL A 212 5.93 -1.06 8.71
CA VAL A 212 4.46 -1.04 8.62
C VAL A 212 3.98 -1.01 7.17
N LEU A 213 4.67 -0.30 6.27
CA LEU A 213 4.28 -0.18 4.87
C LEU A 213 4.32 -1.55 4.16
N VAL A 214 5.38 -2.32 4.40
CA VAL A 214 5.53 -3.67 3.81
C VAL A 214 4.59 -4.67 4.49
N SER A 215 4.42 -4.58 5.82
CA SER A 215 3.47 -5.43 6.56
C SER A 215 2.03 -5.20 6.08
N TYR A 216 1.62 -3.94 5.97
CA TYR A 216 0.29 -3.56 5.48
C TYR A 216 0.07 -4.03 4.05
N ALA A 217 1.01 -3.78 3.13
CA ALA A 217 0.93 -4.28 1.77
C ALA A 217 0.72 -5.80 1.78
N THR A 218 1.43 -6.52 2.63
CA THR A 218 1.30 -7.97 2.74
C THR A 218 -0.08 -8.40 3.23
N VAL A 219 -0.63 -7.76 4.26
CA VAL A 219 -1.99 -8.01 4.76
C VAL A 219 -3.03 -7.81 3.66
N ARG A 220 -2.84 -6.81 2.78
CA ARG A 220 -3.71 -6.52 1.63
C ARG A 220 -3.66 -7.59 0.53
N PHE A 221 -2.74 -8.55 0.60
CA PHE A 221 -2.75 -9.73 -0.29
C PHE A 221 -3.85 -10.73 0.06
N TRP A 222 -4.40 -10.68 1.27
CA TRP A 222 -5.58 -11.44 1.62
C TRP A 222 -6.85 -10.63 1.34
N SER A 223 -7.87 -11.24 0.73
CA SER A 223 -9.18 -10.63 0.54
C SER A 223 -10.16 -11.17 1.58
N PRO A 224 -10.55 -10.36 2.59
CA PRO A 224 -11.53 -10.79 3.59
C PRO A 224 -12.90 -11.06 2.98
N THR A 225 -13.29 -10.31 1.94
CA THR A 225 -14.59 -10.46 1.27
C THR A 225 -14.70 -11.76 0.48
N GLN A 226 -13.59 -12.21 -0.13
CA GLN A 226 -13.55 -13.45 -0.89
C GLN A 226 -13.12 -14.65 -0.03
N GLY A 227 -12.58 -14.41 1.17
CA GLY A 227 -11.98 -15.45 2.01
C GLY A 227 -10.82 -16.17 1.30
N ALA A 228 -10.09 -15.45 0.45
CA ALA A 228 -9.06 -16.02 -0.42
C ALA A 228 -7.91 -15.03 -0.66
N TRP A 229 -6.78 -15.55 -1.16
CA TRP A 229 -5.69 -14.72 -1.66
C TRP A 229 -6.13 -13.88 -2.86
N CYS A 230 -5.75 -12.61 -2.87
CA CYS A 230 -6.01 -11.70 -3.98
C CYS A 230 -5.33 -12.21 -5.27
N ALA A 231 -6.00 -12.04 -6.41
CA ALA A 231 -5.35 -12.19 -7.70
C ALA A 231 -4.18 -11.20 -7.83
N LEU A 232 -3.09 -11.62 -8.49
CA LEU A 232 -1.87 -10.81 -8.59
C LEU A 232 -2.12 -9.43 -9.21
N GLY A 233 -2.99 -9.33 -10.22
CA GLY A 233 -3.35 -8.05 -10.83
C GLY A 233 -4.02 -7.07 -9.84
N ASN A 234 -4.84 -7.58 -8.92
CA ASN A 234 -5.44 -6.74 -7.87
C ASN A 234 -4.38 -6.30 -6.86
N TYR A 235 -3.46 -7.21 -6.51
CA TYR A 235 -2.39 -6.89 -5.59
C TYR A 235 -1.40 -5.85 -6.15
N THR A 236 -0.97 -6.00 -7.41
CA THR A 236 -0.08 -5.02 -8.05
C THR A 236 -0.74 -3.66 -8.21
N SER A 237 -2.07 -3.60 -8.33
CA SER A 237 -2.82 -2.35 -8.25
C SER A 237 -2.69 -1.68 -6.88
N ILE A 238 -2.80 -2.44 -5.78
CA ILE A 238 -2.60 -1.93 -4.40
C ILE A 238 -1.17 -1.44 -4.20
N LEU A 239 -0.17 -2.20 -4.68
CA LEU A 239 1.23 -1.78 -4.65
C LEU A 239 1.45 -0.48 -5.44
N SER A 240 0.80 -0.33 -6.60
CA SER A 240 0.88 0.89 -7.40
C SER A 240 0.27 2.10 -6.70
N GLN A 241 -0.84 1.90 -5.98
CA GLN A 241 -1.47 2.94 -5.15
C GLN A 241 -0.51 3.40 -4.05
N LEU A 242 0.03 2.45 -3.27
CA LEU A 242 1.00 2.76 -2.20
C LEU A 242 2.26 3.46 -2.72
N ILE A 243 2.80 3.02 -3.85
CA ILE A 243 3.99 3.66 -4.45
C ILE A 243 3.68 5.10 -4.87
N TYR A 244 2.50 5.33 -5.45
CA TYR A 244 2.07 6.69 -5.82
C TYR A 244 1.86 7.58 -4.59
N ASP A 245 1.22 7.06 -3.54
CA ASP A 245 1.02 7.80 -2.30
C ASP A 245 2.37 8.15 -1.63
N CYS A 246 3.38 7.26 -1.69
CA CYS A 246 4.73 7.59 -1.23
C CYS A 246 5.33 8.77 -2.00
N GLN A 247 5.13 8.83 -3.32
CA GLN A 247 5.56 9.96 -4.14
C GLN A 247 4.82 11.25 -3.73
N MET A 248 3.52 11.16 -3.40
CA MET A 248 2.71 12.30 -2.95
C MET A 248 3.12 12.81 -1.57
N VAL A 249 3.42 11.92 -0.63
CA VAL A 249 3.93 12.29 0.71
C VAL A 249 5.27 13.04 0.60
N ILE A 250 6.17 12.56 -0.26
CA ILE A 250 7.46 13.26 -0.47
C ILE A 250 7.24 14.60 -1.16
N LEU A 251 6.37 14.64 -2.17
CA LEU A 251 6.01 15.90 -2.80
C LEU A 251 5.43 16.89 -1.78
N ALA A 252 4.52 16.46 -0.90
CA ALA A 252 3.98 17.28 0.18
C ALA A 252 5.09 17.81 1.11
N SER A 253 6.02 16.95 1.53
CA SER A 253 7.17 17.35 2.37
C SER A 253 8.03 18.40 1.69
N VAL A 254 8.35 18.20 0.41
CA VAL A 254 9.16 19.14 -0.37
C VAL A 254 8.43 20.46 -0.56
N LEU A 255 7.12 20.43 -0.81
CA LEU A 255 6.30 21.63 -0.95
C LEU A 255 6.26 22.44 0.36
N ALA A 256 6.19 21.77 1.51
CA ALA A 256 6.21 22.42 2.83
C ALA A 256 7.55 23.10 3.14
N GLU A 257 8.67 22.56 2.63
CA GLU A 257 10.02 23.12 2.84
C GLU A 257 10.41 24.19 1.82
N THR A 258 9.73 24.25 0.66
CA THR A 258 10.14 25.11 -0.45
C THR A 258 9.20 26.29 -0.65
N VAL A 259 9.80 27.49 -0.68
CA VAL A 259 9.10 28.72 -1.09
C VAL A 259 8.81 28.68 -2.60
N GLU A 260 7.67 29.23 -3.01
CA GLU A 260 7.30 29.34 -4.43
C GLU A 260 8.40 29.99 -5.28
N GLY A 261 8.60 29.47 -6.49
CA GLY A 261 9.57 30.00 -7.47
C GLY A 261 11.00 29.47 -7.35
N ARG A 262 11.30 28.53 -6.43
CA ARG A 262 12.65 27.97 -6.24
C ARG A 262 12.79 26.51 -6.70
N ASP A 263 12.60 26.27 -7.99
CA ASP A 263 12.61 24.92 -8.58
C ASP A 263 13.93 24.15 -8.44
N ALA A 264 15.07 24.87 -8.42
CA ALA A 264 16.39 24.26 -8.24
C ALA A 264 16.57 23.67 -6.82
N GLU A 265 16.07 24.37 -5.81
CA GLU A 265 16.06 23.89 -4.42
C GLU A 265 15.14 22.67 -4.28
N MET A 266 13.92 22.75 -4.85
CA MET A 266 13.00 21.60 -4.91
C MET A 266 13.62 20.37 -5.57
N SER A 267 14.31 20.55 -6.71
CA SER A 267 14.98 19.44 -7.41
C SER A 267 16.01 18.76 -6.51
N ALA A 268 16.79 19.54 -5.76
CA ALA A 268 17.83 19.03 -4.88
C ALA A 268 17.25 18.23 -3.71
N ILE A 269 16.17 18.71 -3.09
CA ILE A 269 15.49 18.01 -1.99
C ILE A 269 14.86 16.71 -2.49
N ILE A 270 14.18 16.73 -3.66
CA ILE A 270 13.63 15.51 -4.27
C ILE A 270 14.73 14.49 -4.52
N ILE A 271 15.87 14.90 -5.10
CA ILE A 271 16.98 13.98 -5.37
C ILE A 271 17.51 13.37 -4.07
N ALA A 272 17.71 14.17 -3.02
CA ALA A 272 18.23 13.68 -1.74
C ALA A 272 17.31 12.62 -1.12
N ILE A 273 16.01 12.93 -0.98
CA ILE A 273 15.05 11.99 -0.39
C ILE A 273 14.88 10.75 -1.28
N ARG A 274 14.80 10.94 -2.60
CA ARG A 274 14.63 9.84 -3.55
C ARG A 274 15.79 8.87 -3.50
N ASP A 275 17.02 9.37 -3.57
CA ASP A 275 18.22 8.54 -3.66
C ASP A 275 18.48 7.73 -2.39
N GLU A 276 17.91 8.16 -1.26
CA GLU A 276 17.98 7.47 0.03
C GLU A 276 16.80 6.52 0.25
N TRP A 277 15.58 6.85 -0.19
CA TRP A 277 14.36 6.13 0.24
C TRP A 277 13.46 5.58 -0.88
N LEU A 278 13.57 6.11 -2.11
CA LEU A 278 12.65 5.75 -3.20
C LEU A 278 13.23 4.83 -4.26
N LEU A 279 14.55 4.78 -4.39
CA LEU A 279 15.17 3.94 -5.41
C LEU A 279 15.06 2.46 -5.06
N ASN A 280 15.04 1.62 -6.10
CA ASN A 280 14.95 0.17 -6.00
C ASN A 280 16.20 -0.49 -5.38
N ASP A 281 17.32 0.24 -5.30
CA ASP A 281 18.58 -0.20 -4.70
C ASP A 281 18.75 0.27 -3.24
N THR A 282 17.71 0.83 -2.64
CA THR A 282 17.73 1.34 -1.26
C THR A 282 17.32 0.27 -0.25
N ASP A 283 17.78 0.44 0.99
CA ASP A 283 17.29 -0.29 2.16
C ASP A 283 15.95 0.29 2.67
N GLY A 284 15.16 0.99 1.84
CA GLY A 284 13.86 1.55 2.20
C GLY A 284 12.70 0.59 1.94
N PRO A 285 11.52 0.79 2.54
CA PRO A 285 10.38 -0.10 2.36
C PRO A 285 9.80 -0.02 0.94
N LEU A 286 10.08 1.07 0.21
CA LEU A 286 9.61 1.22 -1.16
C LEU A 286 10.31 0.28 -2.13
N SER A 287 11.59 -0.08 -1.90
CA SER A 287 12.30 -1.04 -2.76
C SER A 287 11.58 -2.39 -2.74
N GLU A 288 11.11 -2.85 -1.58
CA GLU A 288 10.28 -4.06 -1.44
C GLU A 288 8.93 -3.96 -2.16
N LEU A 289 8.25 -2.80 -2.11
CA LEU A 289 7.01 -2.61 -2.87
C LEU A 289 7.26 -2.64 -4.38
N LEU A 290 8.33 -2.00 -4.85
CA LEU A 290 8.74 -1.96 -6.25
C LEU A 290 9.11 -3.36 -6.76
N GLU A 291 9.92 -4.10 -6.02
CA GLU A 291 10.30 -5.48 -6.34
C GLU A 291 9.07 -6.39 -6.44
N ASN A 292 8.19 -6.34 -5.44
CA ASN A 292 6.96 -7.15 -5.43
C ASN A 292 6.03 -6.76 -6.60
N ARG A 293 5.93 -5.46 -6.94
CA ARG A 293 5.12 -5.01 -8.08
C ARG A 293 5.67 -5.53 -9.40
N LEU A 294 6.99 -5.39 -9.62
CA LEU A 294 7.67 -5.86 -10.84
C LEU A 294 7.58 -7.37 -10.99
N LEU A 295 7.77 -8.11 -9.90
CA LEU A 295 7.60 -9.56 -9.88
C LEU A 295 6.15 -9.96 -10.20
N GLY A 296 5.17 -9.29 -9.57
CA GLY A 296 3.76 -9.53 -9.80
C GLY A 296 3.36 -9.28 -11.26
N PHE A 297 3.86 -8.19 -11.86
CA PHE A 297 3.64 -7.93 -13.29
C PHE A 297 4.25 -9.00 -14.17
N ARG A 298 5.51 -9.39 -13.94
CA ARG A 298 6.17 -10.45 -14.71
C ARG A 298 5.39 -11.75 -14.64
N ILE A 299 4.97 -12.17 -13.45
CA ILE A 299 4.19 -13.39 -13.27
C ILE A 299 2.85 -13.28 -13.99
N SER A 300 2.14 -12.15 -13.83
CA SER A 300 0.84 -11.95 -14.49
C SER A 300 0.91 -11.94 -16.01
N GLN A 301 2.02 -11.51 -16.61
CA GLN A 301 2.25 -11.56 -18.06
C GLN A 301 2.52 -12.99 -18.55
N THR A 302 3.02 -13.87 -17.66
CA THR A 302 3.34 -15.27 -17.97
C THR A 302 2.26 -16.25 -17.49
N GLU A 303 1.33 -15.81 -16.65
CA GLU A 303 0.25 -16.65 -16.13
C GLU A 303 -0.79 -16.93 -17.22
N VAL A 304 -1.10 -18.20 -17.40
CA VAL A 304 -2.17 -18.65 -18.29
C VAL A 304 -3.52 -18.40 -17.62
N PRO A 305 -4.45 -17.67 -18.25
CA PRO A 305 -5.80 -17.48 -17.72
C PRO A 305 -6.51 -18.83 -17.47
N PRO A 306 -7.19 -19.01 -16.32
CA PRO A 306 -7.93 -20.25 -16.05
C PRO A 306 -8.96 -20.61 -17.13
N ALA A 307 -9.53 -19.62 -17.81
CA ALA A 307 -10.48 -19.84 -18.91
C ALA A 307 -9.86 -20.57 -20.13
N GLN A 308 -8.54 -20.51 -20.27
CA GLN A 308 -7.79 -21.21 -21.31
C GLN A 308 -7.35 -22.62 -20.89
N ILE A 309 -7.56 -23.00 -19.63
CA ILE A 309 -7.22 -24.32 -19.09
C ILE A 309 -8.51 -25.10 -18.87
N ARG A 310 -8.75 -26.13 -19.68
CA ARG A 310 -9.90 -27.02 -19.52
C ARG A 310 -9.41 -28.43 -19.21
N TRP A 311 -9.83 -28.93 -18.06
CA TRP A 311 -9.72 -30.36 -17.77
C TRP A 311 -10.82 -31.11 -18.51
N HIS A 312 -10.43 -32.13 -19.24
CA HIS A 312 -11.38 -33.05 -19.84
C HIS A 312 -11.96 -33.96 -18.74
N ALA A 313 -13.16 -34.51 -18.98
CA ALA A 313 -13.88 -35.31 -17.97
C ALA A 313 -13.17 -36.60 -17.57
N ASP A 314 -12.17 -37.02 -18.35
CA ASP A 314 -11.30 -38.17 -18.08
C ASP A 314 -10.30 -37.94 -16.93
N GLY A 315 -10.07 -36.68 -16.53
CA GLY A 315 -9.07 -36.32 -15.52
C GLY A 315 -7.62 -36.64 -15.92
N GLN A 316 -7.37 -36.91 -17.20
CA GLN A 316 -6.06 -37.26 -17.76
C GLN A 316 -5.63 -36.29 -18.87
N THR A 317 -6.58 -35.52 -19.41
CA THR A 317 -6.35 -34.61 -20.53
C THR A 317 -6.57 -33.16 -20.10
N LEU A 318 -5.56 -32.33 -20.36
CA LEU A 318 -5.52 -30.90 -20.11
C LEU A 318 -5.50 -30.18 -21.46
N VAL A 319 -6.48 -29.32 -21.73
CA VAL A 319 -6.48 -28.46 -22.91
C VAL A 319 -6.01 -27.08 -22.49
N TRP A 320 -4.97 -26.58 -23.14
CA TRP A 320 -4.45 -25.22 -23.02
C TRP A 320 -4.52 -24.51 -24.37
N SER A 321 -5.41 -23.52 -24.50
CA SER A 321 -5.69 -22.88 -25.80
C SER A 321 -6.01 -23.94 -26.87
N ASP A 322 -5.19 -24.08 -27.90
CA ASP A 322 -5.35 -25.09 -28.97
C ASP A 322 -4.47 -26.33 -28.78
N VAL A 323 -3.74 -26.41 -27.65
CA VAL A 323 -2.81 -27.50 -27.35
C VAL A 323 -3.46 -28.46 -26.36
N ILE A 324 -3.42 -29.75 -26.67
CA ILE A 324 -3.91 -30.83 -25.81
C ILE A 324 -2.70 -31.51 -25.20
N PHE A 325 -2.64 -31.53 -23.87
CA PHE A 325 -1.65 -32.29 -23.11
C PHE A 325 -2.33 -33.48 -22.45
N HIS A 326 -1.75 -34.67 -22.62
CA HIS A 326 -2.03 -35.76 -21.72
C HIS A 326 -1.10 -35.70 -20.51
N LEU A 327 -1.58 -36.17 -19.35
CA LEU A 327 -0.79 -36.20 -18.13
C LEU A 327 0.51 -37.02 -18.27
N SER A 328 0.54 -37.98 -19.20
CA SER A 328 1.75 -38.70 -19.64
C SER A 328 2.80 -37.73 -20.20
N ASP A 329 2.37 -36.80 -21.04
CA ASP A 329 3.25 -35.90 -21.79
C ASP A 329 3.84 -34.84 -20.85
N ILE A 330 3.05 -34.40 -19.86
CA ILE A 330 3.49 -33.47 -18.82
C ILE A 330 4.60 -34.09 -17.95
N ARG A 331 4.55 -35.41 -17.69
CA ARG A 331 5.61 -36.10 -16.95
C ARG A 331 6.93 -36.14 -17.71
N GLU A 332 6.91 -36.06 -19.03
CA GLU A 332 8.13 -36.00 -19.86
C GLU A 332 8.70 -34.56 -19.98
N ILE A 333 7.92 -33.54 -19.61
CA ILE A 333 8.32 -32.12 -19.70
C ILE A 333 8.80 -31.59 -18.34
N ILE A 334 8.27 -32.10 -17.22
CA ILE A 334 8.56 -31.61 -15.86
C ILE A 334 9.74 -32.34 -15.21
N PHE A 335 10.26 -33.41 -15.81
CA PHE A 335 11.45 -34.16 -15.38
C PHE A 335 12.57 -34.09 -16.42
#